data_AF-A0A3D1I8I6-F1
#
_entry.id   AF-A0A3D1I8I6-F1
#
_cell.length_a   1.000
_cell.length_b   1.000
_cell.length_c   1.000
_cell.angle_alpha   90.00
_cell.angle_beta   90.00
_cell.angle_gamma   90.00
#
_symmetry.space_group_name_H-M   'P 1'
#
loop_
_entity.id
_entity.type
_entity.pdbx_description
1 polymer ?
#
loop_
_entity_poly.entity_id
_entity_poly.type
_entity_poly.pdbx_seq_one_letter_code
_entity_poly.pdbx_strand_id
1 'polypeptide(L)'
;MAAGLAAIALARQLTVPDIESAQKRLASGFDELERLGAYVVASDGEFLGRISRGFGSDSLGNRFGKGSRFASKGLFNPYSPYGSRFSSKSAFSSTASEPPEILVRQGGTTYSVGLLTTNPVASTRGQRIDPRYLRTWLGLDQD
;
A
#
# COMPACT_ATOMS: atom_id res chain seq x y z
N MET A 1 49.65 -2.23 26.28
CA MET A 1 48.53 -1.29 26.51
C MET A 1 47.84 -1.04 25.18
N ALA A 2 46.50 -1.12 25.21
CA ALA A 2 45.53 -0.65 24.21
C ALA A 2 45.54 -1.27 22.80
N ALA A 3 44.61 -2.23 22.62
CA ALA A 3 43.97 -2.56 21.36
C ALA A 3 43.22 -1.34 20.79
N GLY A 4 43.47 -1.00 19.52
CA GLY A 4 42.71 -0.02 18.75
C GLY A 4 41.69 -0.73 17.87
N LEU A 5 40.42 -0.52 18.20
CA LEU A 5 39.25 -1.21 17.66
C LEU A 5 39.07 -1.11 16.14
N ALA A 6 38.83 -2.26 15.52
CA ALA A 6 38.15 -2.37 14.24
C ALA A 6 36.67 -2.00 14.42
N ALA A 7 36.28 -0.79 14.04
CA ALA A 7 34.87 -0.44 13.81
C ALA A 7 34.56 -0.65 12.32
N ILE A 8 34.32 -1.90 11.95
CA ILE A 8 33.87 -2.29 10.61
C ILE A 8 32.46 -1.73 10.42
N ALA A 9 32.31 -0.85 9.43
CA ALA A 9 31.03 -0.38 8.94
C ALA A 9 30.17 -1.57 8.49
N LEU A 10 29.11 -1.88 9.22
CA LEU A 10 28.13 -2.90 8.82
C LEU A 10 26.91 -2.24 8.18
N ALA A 11 27.13 -1.51 7.08
CA ALA A 11 26.06 -1.35 6.11
C ALA A 11 25.85 -2.72 5.47
N ARG A 12 24.79 -3.45 5.86
CA ARG A 12 24.35 -4.63 5.13
C ARG A 12 24.02 -4.20 3.70
N GLN A 13 24.97 -4.36 2.78
CA GLN A 13 24.68 -4.30 1.35
C GLN A 13 23.75 -5.48 1.05
N LEU A 14 22.47 -5.18 0.87
CA LEU A 14 21.47 -6.13 0.40
C LEU A 14 21.96 -6.69 -0.94
N THR A 15 22.18 -8.01 -0.99
CA THR A 15 22.60 -8.65 -2.23
C THR A 15 21.41 -8.74 -3.18
N VAL A 16 21.65 -8.71 -4.49
CA VAL A 16 20.59 -8.87 -5.52
C VAL A 16 19.61 -10.03 -5.23
N PRO A 17 20.06 -11.25 -4.82
CA PRO A 17 19.13 -12.34 -4.49
C PRO A 17 18.23 -12.08 -3.27
N ASP A 18 18.65 -11.25 -2.31
CA ASP A 18 17.80 -10.83 -1.19
C ASP A 18 16.66 -9.91 -1.66
N ILE A 19 16.95 -9.06 -2.65
CA ILE A 19 15.99 -8.10 -3.22
C ILE A 19 14.92 -8.85 -4.04
N GLU A 20 15.31 -9.80 -4.90
CA GLU A 20 14.36 -10.60 -5.68
C GLU A 20 13.43 -11.42 -4.78
N SER A 21 13.98 -12.03 -3.72
CA SER A 21 13.20 -12.79 -2.75
C SER A 21 12.19 -11.91 -2.01
N ALA A 22 12.58 -10.69 -1.63
CA ALA A 22 11.68 -9.73 -0.98
C ALA A 22 10.57 -9.26 -1.92
N GLN A 23 10.89 -8.94 -3.18
CA GLN A 23 9.92 -8.58 -4.20
C GLN A 23 8.92 -9.70 -4.46
N LYS A 24 9.39 -10.95 -4.56
CA LYS A 24 8.53 -12.12 -4.74
C LYS A 24 7.57 -12.31 -3.55
N ARG A 25 8.03 -12.08 -2.32
CA ARG A 25 7.19 -12.14 -1.12
C ARG A 25 6.11 -11.07 -1.13
N LEU A 26 6.46 -9.83 -1.49
CA LEU A 26 5.48 -8.74 -1.61
C LEU A 26 4.44 -9.01 -2.71
N ALA A 27 4.89 -9.46 -3.88
CA ALA A 27 3.99 -9.83 -4.97
C ALA A 27 3.04 -10.96 -4.55
N SER A 28 3.56 -12.02 -3.92
CA SER A 28 2.72 -13.12 -3.43
C SER A 28 1.68 -12.69 -2.40
N GLY A 29 1.98 -11.64 -1.61
CA GLY A 29 1.02 -11.07 -0.67
C GLY A 29 -0.15 -10.39 -1.38
N PHE A 30 0.12 -9.55 -2.38
CA PHE A 30 -0.94 -8.89 -3.14
C PHE A 30 -1.72 -9.85 -4.05
N ASP A 31 -1.06 -10.87 -4.60
CA ASP A 31 -1.73 -11.94 -5.35
C ASP A 31 -2.77 -12.67 -4.47
N GLU A 32 -2.42 -12.94 -3.20
CA GLU A 32 -3.37 -13.53 -2.24
C GLU A 32 -4.49 -12.55 -1.90
N LEU A 33 -4.19 -11.26 -1.71
CA LEU A 33 -5.21 -10.24 -1.47
C LEU A 33 -6.20 -10.13 -2.64
N GLU A 34 -5.71 -10.19 -3.88
CA GLU A 34 -6.56 -10.24 -5.07
C GLU A 34 -7.43 -11.51 -5.07
N ARG A 35 -6.85 -12.69 -4.80
CA ARG A 35 -7.58 -13.96 -4.72
C ARG A 35 -8.67 -13.94 -3.64
N LEU A 36 -8.42 -13.28 -2.51
CA LEU A 36 -9.37 -13.12 -1.42
C LEU A 36 -10.40 -12.00 -1.65
N GLY A 37 -10.31 -11.29 -2.77
CA GLY A 37 -11.24 -10.20 -3.10
C GLY A 37 -11.09 -8.99 -2.18
N ALA A 38 -9.86 -8.72 -1.72
CA ALA A 38 -9.55 -7.60 -0.84
C ALA A 38 -9.91 -6.25 -1.48
N TYR A 39 -10.26 -5.30 -0.63
CA TYR A 39 -10.66 -3.96 -1.05
C TYR A 39 -10.19 -2.90 -0.07
N VAL A 40 -10.13 -1.66 -0.54
CA VAL A 40 -9.65 -0.50 0.21
C VAL A 40 -10.83 0.40 0.57
N VAL A 41 -10.91 0.80 1.83
CA VAL A 41 -11.91 1.72 2.35
C VAL A 41 -11.24 2.85 3.12
N ALA A 42 -11.71 4.07 2.96
CA ALA A 42 -11.23 5.23 3.72
C ALA A 42 -11.85 5.27 5.14
N SER A 43 -11.29 6.11 6.02
CA SER A 43 -11.79 6.26 7.40
C SER A 43 -13.26 6.73 7.49
N ASP A 44 -13.75 7.40 6.45
CA ASP A 44 -15.13 7.87 6.33
C ASP A 44 -16.07 6.87 5.63
N GLY A 45 -15.60 5.66 5.34
CA GLY A 45 -16.38 4.60 4.70
C GLY A 45 -16.41 4.67 3.18
N GLU A 46 -15.72 5.63 2.54
CA GLU A 46 -15.64 5.69 1.08
C GLU A 46 -14.91 4.45 0.52
N PHE A 47 -15.56 3.77 -0.43
CA PHE A 47 -14.97 2.66 -1.15
C PHE A 47 -13.98 3.13 -2.23
N LEU A 48 -12.70 2.85 -2.01
CA LEU A 48 -11.61 3.33 -2.88
C LEU A 48 -11.31 2.37 -4.04
N GLY A 49 -11.64 1.08 -3.91
CA GLY A 49 -11.51 0.09 -4.97
C GLY A 49 -11.10 -1.30 -4.46
N ARG A 50 -11.16 -2.29 -5.34
CA ARG A 50 -10.65 -3.65 -5.11
C ARG A 50 -9.17 -3.74 -5.46
N ILE A 51 -8.43 -4.51 -4.68
CA ILE A 51 -7.06 -4.90 -5.02
C ILE A 51 -7.15 -5.93 -6.14
N SER A 52 -7.05 -5.47 -7.38
CA SER A 52 -7.02 -6.33 -8.57
C SER A 52 -6.31 -5.62 -9.72
N ARG A 53 -5.66 -6.39 -10.60
CA ARG A 53 -5.01 -5.90 -11.84
C ARG A 53 -5.97 -5.81 -13.03
N GLY A 54 -7.21 -6.27 -12.89
CA GLY A 54 -8.18 -6.32 -13.99
C GLY A 54 -8.72 -4.96 -14.43
N PHE A 55 -9.49 -4.95 -15.53
CA PHE A 55 -10.18 -3.77 -16.07
C PHE A 55 -11.59 -3.56 -15.48
N GLY A 56 -11.92 -4.25 -14.39
CA GLY A 56 -13.20 -4.06 -13.69
C GLY A 56 -13.42 -2.60 -13.28
N SER A 57 -14.67 -2.17 -13.18
CA SER A 57 -15.01 -0.79 -12.81
C SER A 57 -14.59 -0.44 -11.38
N ASP A 58 -14.51 -1.44 -10.50
CA ASP A 58 -14.08 -1.32 -9.11
C ASP A 58 -12.59 -1.63 -8.90
N SER A 59 -11.88 -2.10 -9.94
CA SER A 59 -10.48 -2.50 -9.87
C SER A 59 -9.55 -1.28 -9.70
N LEU A 60 -8.63 -1.37 -8.73
CA LEU A 60 -7.56 -0.40 -8.58
C LEU A 60 -6.53 -0.47 -9.71
N GLY A 61 -6.44 -1.57 -10.46
CA GLY A 61 -5.60 -1.66 -11.66
C GLY A 61 -6.19 -0.94 -12.88
N ASN A 62 -7.48 -0.60 -12.84
CA ASN A 62 -8.14 0.07 -13.96
C ASN A 62 -7.84 1.57 -13.98
N ARG A 63 -6.88 1.97 -14.83
CA ARG A 63 -6.48 3.38 -15.06
C ARG A 63 -7.58 4.31 -15.57
N PHE A 64 -8.65 3.76 -16.11
CA PHE A 64 -9.81 4.51 -16.58
C PHE A 64 -10.96 4.52 -15.56
N GLY A 65 -10.79 3.84 -14.42
CA GLY A 65 -11.76 3.73 -13.34
C GLY A 65 -11.17 4.10 -11.97
N LYS A 66 -11.37 3.25 -10.97
CA LYS A 66 -10.88 3.49 -9.59
C LYS A 66 -9.37 3.66 -9.48
N GLY A 67 -8.60 3.04 -10.37
CA GLY A 67 -7.15 3.21 -10.48
C GLY A 67 -6.68 4.50 -11.15
N SER A 68 -7.60 5.33 -11.65
CA SER A 68 -7.23 6.54 -12.40
C SER A 68 -6.57 7.60 -11.52
N ARG A 69 -5.49 8.20 -12.03
CA ARG A 69 -4.83 9.37 -11.44
C ARG A 69 -5.69 10.64 -11.49
N PHE A 70 -6.79 10.61 -12.24
CA PHE A 70 -7.71 11.75 -12.40
C PHE A 70 -9.05 11.53 -11.68
N ALA A 71 -9.26 10.37 -11.05
CA ALA A 71 -10.48 10.11 -10.29
C ALA A 71 -10.55 11.05 -9.08
N SER A 72 -11.62 11.85 -8.97
CA SER A 72 -11.79 12.89 -7.93
C SER A 72 -11.69 12.35 -6.50
N LYS A 73 -12.14 11.12 -6.29
CA LYS A 73 -12.02 10.36 -5.03
C LYS A 73 -11.07 9.15 -5.16
N GLY A 74 -10.17 9.16 -6.14
CA GLY A 74 -9.28 8.04 -6.43
C GLY A 74 -8.13 7.93 -5.45
N LEU A 75 -7.75 6.70 -5.10
CA LEU A 75 -6.60 6.41 -4.24
C LEU A 75 -5.28 6.95 -4.84
N PHE A 76 -5.11 6.86 -6.17
CA PHE A 76 -3.89 7.24 -6.87
C PHE A 76 -3.93 8.65 -7.48
N ASN A 77 -4.97 9.44 -7.20
CA ASN A 77 -5.02 10.84 -7.62
C ASN A 77 -4.34 11.73 -6.55
N PRO A 78 -3.21 12.39 -6.87
CA PRO A 78 -2.48 13.22 -5.90
C PRO A 78 -3.24 14.47 -5.44
N TYR A 79 -4.34 14.80 -6.09
CA TYR A 79 -5.22 15.92 -5.73
C TYR A 79 -6.51 15.46 -5.02
N SER A 80 -6.72 14.16 -4.84
CA SER A 80 -7.89 13.65 -4.11
C SER A 80 -7.66 13.66 -2.59
N PRO A 81 -8.74 13.60 -1.78
CA PRO A 81 -8.62 13.44 -0.32
C PRO A 81 -7.87 12.18 0.11
N TYR A 82 -7.79 11.15 -0.73
CA TYR A 82 -7.23 9.84 -0.39
C TYR A 82 -5.85 9.60 -1.00
N GLY A 83 -5.48 10.34 -2.04
CA GLY A 83 -4.17 10.28 -2.70
C GLY A 83 -3.24 11.47 -2.43
N SER A 84 -3.76 12.57 -1.89
CA SER A 84 -2.99 13.77 -1.61
C SER A 84 -2.04 13.64 -0.42
N ARG A 85 -0.80 14.11 -0.60
CA ARG A 85 0.23 14.17 0.45
C ARG A 85 -0.12 15.08 1.64
N PHE A 86 -1.16 15.90 1.52
CA PHE A 86 -1.55 16.89 2.52
C PHE A 86 -2.84 16.53 3.27
N SER A 87 -3.51 15.44 2.90
CA SER A 87 -4.75 15.02 3.54
C SER A 87 -4.49 14.10 4.73
N SER A 88 -5.26 14.29 5.81
CA SER A 88 -5.26 13.37 6.96
C SER A 88 -5.81 11.98 6.63
N LYS A 89 -6.58 11.87 5.55
CA LYS A 89 -7.22 10.63 5.06
C LYS A 89 -6.46 9.92 3.96
N SER A 90 -5.27 10.41 3.60
CA SER A 90 -4.53 9.88 2.46
C SER A 90 -3.64 8.70 2.82
N ALA A 91 -3.57 7.75 1.90
CA ALA A 91 -2.55 6.70 1.94
C ALA A 91 -1.13 7.26 1.73
N PHE A 92 -0.98 8.34 0.97
CA PHE A 92 0.33 8.89 0.54
C PHE A 92 0.81 10.09 1.37
N SER A 93 0.09 10.43 2.45
CA SER A 93 0.54 11.42 3.42
C SER A 93 1.33 10.76 4.55
N SER A 94 2.53 11.26 4.82
CA SER A 94 3.41 10.78 5.89
C SER A 94 2.92 11.20 7.29
N THR A 95 1.94 12.09 7.35
CA THR A 95 1.35 12.61 8.60
C THR A 95 -0.14 12.33 8.68
N ALA A 96 -0.68 11.46 7.81
CA ALA A 96 -2.08 11.04 7.85
C ALA A 96 -2.44 10.43 9.22
N SER A 97 -3.47 10.98 9.86
CA SER A 97 -4.02 10.46 11.12
C SER A 97 -5.09 9.40 10.89
N GLU A 98 -5.73 9.39 9.72
CA GLU A 98 -6.85 8.53 9.38
C GLU A 98 -6.63 7.85 8.02
N PRO A 99 -5.52 7.10 7.83
CA PRO A 99 -5.24 6.49 6.54
C PRO A 99 -6.30 5.44 6.15
N PRO A 100 -6.44 5.12 4.85
CA PRO A 100 -7.30 4.04 4.39
C PRO A 100 -6.87 2.67 4.92
N GLU A 101 -7.80 1.73 4.93
CA GLU A 101 -7.61 0.36 5.42
C GLU A 101 -7.90 -0.67 4.33
N ILE A 102 -7.11 -1.74 4.31
CA ILE A 102 -7.33 -2.91 3.45
C ILE A 102 -8.16 -3.93 4.22
N LEU A 103 -9.28 -4.32 3.64
CA LEU A 103 -10.24 -5.24 4.21
C LEU A 103 -10.45 -6.45 3.31
N VAL A 104 -10.74 -7.59 3.93
CA VAL A 104 -11.13 -8.84 3.27
C VAL A 104 -12.43 -9.31 3.88
N ARG A 105 -13.38 -9.78 3.06
CA ARG A 105 -14.63 -10.37 3.54
C ARG A 105 -14.63 -11.89 3.32
N GLN A 106 -14.71 -12.65 4.40
CA GLN A 106 -14.74 -14.12 4.36
C GLN A 106 -15.87 -14.63 5.26
N GLY A 107 -16.70 -15.54 4.75
CA GLY A 107 -17.78 -16.17 5.53
C GLY A 107 -18.78 -15.18 6.13
N GLY A 108 -18.95 -13.99 5.54
CA GLY A 108 -19.81 -12.92 6.05
C GLY A 108 -19.12 -11.94 7.00
N THR A 109 -17.97 -12.29 7.56
CA THR A 109 -17.17 -11.45 8.47
C THR A 109 -16.15 -10.61 7.68
N THR A 110 -15.90 -9.39 8.13
CA THR A 110 -14.88 -8.49 7.56
C THR A 110 -13.65 -8.48 8.45
N TYR A 111 -12.49 -8.74 7.86
CA TYR A 111 -11.19 -8.77 8.52
C TYR A 111 -10.34 -7.61 8.02
N SER A 112 -9.69 -6.91 8.94
CA SER A 112 -8.66 -5.93 8.59
C SER A 112 -7.34 -6.64 8.31
N VAL A 113 -6.77 -6.34 7.14
CA VAL A 113 -5.42 -6.77 6.75
C VAL A 113 -4.39 -5.78 7.29
N GLY A 114 -4.68 -4.48 7.19
CA GLY A 114 -3.77 -3.44 7.62
C GLY A 114 -4.11 -2.06 7.07
N LEU A 115 -3.41 -1.06 7.61
CA LEU A 115 -3.52 0.33 7.17
C LEU A 115 -2.66 0.54 5.93
N LEU A 116 -3.27 1.12 4.90
CA LEU A 116 -2.61 1.52 3.67
C LEU A 116 -2.06 2.94 3.85
N THR A 117 -0.79 3.07 4.20
CA THR A 117 -0.22 4.36 4.61
C THR A 117 1.30 4.45 4.43
N THR A 118 1.75 5.66 4.08
CA THR A 118 3.17 6.06 4.14
C THR A 118 3.56 6.65 5.50
N ASN A 119 2.61 6.87 6.41
CA ASN A 119 2.92 7.39 7.75
C ASN A 119 3.61 6.30 8.59
N PRO A 120 4.88 6.48 8.99
CA PRO A 120 5.65 5.45 9.69
C PRO A 120 5.13 5.17 11.11
N VAL A 121 4.38 6.11 11.70
CA VAL A 121 3.84 6.03 13.06
C VAL A 121 2.33 5.81 13.11
N ALA A 122 1.66 5.66 11.96
CA ALA A 122 0.26 5.24 11.89
C ALA A 122 0.15 3.76 12.30
N SER A 123 0.15 3.50 13.60
CA SER A 123 0.29 2.14 14.13
C SER A 123 -0.53 1.90 15.40
N THR A 124 -1.74 2.45 15.48
CA THR A 124 -2.63 2.18 16.60
C THR A 124 -3.49 0.92 16.43
N ARG A 125 -3.59 0.31 15.23
CA ARG A 125 -4.58 -0.77 14.98
C ARG A 125 -4.20 -1.93 14.03
N GLY A 126 -3.02 -1.98 13.40
CA GLY A 126 -2.69 -3.09 12.48
C GLY A 126 -1.35 -2.99 11.74
N GLN A 127 -1.10 -3.94 10.83
CA GLN A 127 0.07 -3.94 9.95
C GLN A 127 0.02 -2.74 9.00
N ARG A 128 1.16 -2.10 8.73
CA ARG A 128 1.26 -1.00 7.76
C ARG A 128 1.68 -1.54 6.41
N ILE A 129 0.99 -1.10 5.36
CA ILE A 129 1.29 -1.44 3.97
C ILE A 129 1.56 -0.12 3.25
N ASP A 130 2.75 0.03 2.69
CA ASP A 130 3.07 1.21 1.89
C ASP A 130 2.29 1.14 0.56
N PRO A 131 1.44 2.14 0.24
CA PRO A 131 0.65 2.14 -0.98
C PRO A 131 1.47 2.15 -2.28
N ARG A 132 2.75 2.49 -2.21
CA ARG A 132 3.65 2.43 -3.36
C ARG A 132 3.85 1.00 -3.85
N TYR A 133 3.97 0.02 -2.93
CA TYR A 133 4.09 -1.38 -3.33
C TYR A 133 2.83 -1.90 -4.02
N LEU A 134 1.66 -1.48 -3.53
CA LEU A 134 0.39 -1.79 -4.18
C LEU A 134 0.35 -1.19 -5.59
N ARG A 135 0.73 0.09 -5.74
CA ARG A 135 0.76 0.77 -7.03
C ARG A 135 1.70 0.07 -8.04
N THR A 136 2.88 -0.34 -7.59
CA THR A 136 3.84 -1.09 -8.40
C THR A 136 3.30 -2.46 -8.80
N TRP A 137 2.73 -3.21 -7.87
CA TRP A 137 2.12 -4.52 -8.16
C TRP A 137 0.95 -4.41 -9.16
N LEU A 138 0.19 -3.32 -9.11
CA LEU A 138 -0.86 -3.00 -10.07
C LEU A 138 -0.35 -2.59 -11.46
N GLY A 139 0.96 -2.35 -11.64
CA GLY A 139 1.55 -1.91 -12.90
C GLY A 139 1.23 -0.46 -13.27
N LEU A 140 1.01 0.41 -12.28
CA LEU A 140 0.60 1.82 -12.47
C LEU A 140 1.75 2.84 -12.43
N ASP A 141 2.99 2.36 -12.54
CA ASP A 141 4.21 3.20 -12.48
C ASP A 141 4.77 3.54 -13.86
N GLN A 142 4.17 3.06 -14.95
CA GLN A 142 4.69 3.24 -16.33
C GLN A 142 4.24 4.54 -17.03
N ASP A 143 3.98 5.62 -16.30
CA ASP A 143 3.53 6.90 -16.84
C ASP A 143 4.44 8.08 -16.44
#